data_AF-A0AAV5XVR8-F1
#
_entry.id   AF-A0AAV5XVR8-F1
#
_cell.length_a   1.000
_cell.length_b   1.000
_cell.length_c   1.000
_cell.angle_alpha   90.00
_cell.angle_beta   90.00
_cell.angle_gamma   90.00
#
_symmetry.space_group_name_H-M   'P 1'
#
loop_
_entity.id
_entity.type
_entity.pdbx_description
1 polymer ?
#
loop_
_entity_poly.entity_id
_entity_poly.type
_entity_poly.pdbx_seq_one_letter_code
_entity_poly.pdbx_strand_id
1 'polypeptide(L)'
;MAIQRSEDERHRSLETLAVLAAACIVCGLVFNVPAFGYVALGLLLIGLFFKRLAVRLAGAWLGFAAVLGAVNSKVLLTLVYYVVLAPVAFVYRRTHGDSLNLKRGADNRQSYWTVRDHRFEPRDLERPW
;
A
#
# COMPACT_ATOMS: atom_id res chain seq x y z
N MET A 1 -23.95 -19.13 -17.60
CA MET A 1 -23.07 -18.40 -16.65
C MET A 1 -21.66 -19.01 -16.56
N ALA A 2 -21.50 -20.33 -16.37
CA ALA A 2 -20.17 -20.96 -16.25
C ALA A 2 -19.30 -20.89 -17.52
N ILE A 3 -19.90 -20.99 -18.72
CA ILE A 3 -19.18 -20.91 -20.00
C ILE A 3 -18.54 -19.52 -20.19
N GLN A 4 -19.28 -18.46 -19.87
CA GLN A 4 -18.82 -17.07 -20.02
C GLN A 4 -17.60 -16.78 -19.12
N ARG A 5 -17.64 -17.21 -17.86
CA ARG A 5 -16.51 -17.08 -16.94
C ARG A 5 -15.23 -17.76 -17.44
N SER A 6 -15.36 -18.92 -18.10
CA SER A 6 -14.22 -19.66 -18.64
C SER A 6 -13.61 -19.08 -19.93
N GLU A 7 -14.38 -18.22 -20.61
CA GLU A 7 -13.92 -17.44 -21.77
C GLU A 7 -13.15 -16.20 -21.29
N ASP A 8 -13.71 -15.46 -20.32
CA ASP A 8 -13.08 -14.27 -19.74
C ASP A 8 -11.74 -14.59 -19.05
N GLU A 9 -11.69 -15.67 -18.27
CA GLU A 9 -10.45 -16.13 -17.64
C GLU A 9 -9.37 -16.50 -18.68
N ARG A 10 -9.78 -17.00 -19.86
CA ARG A 10 -8.83 -17.30 -20.95
C ARG A 10 -8.27 -16.03 -21.56
N HIS A 11 -9.14 -15.06 -21.91
CA HIS A 11 -8.71 -13.79 -22.50
C HIS A 11 -7.70 -13.09 -21.59
N ARG A 12 -8.03 -12.98 -20.30
CA ARG A 12 -7.15 -12.36 -19.30
C ARG A 12 -5.81 -13.09 -19.16
N SER A 13 -5.82 -14.42 -19.21
CA SER A 13 -4.59 -15.22 -19.12
C SER A 13 -3.69 -15.03 -20.34
N LEU A 14 -4.29 -14.97 -21.54
CA LEU A 14 -3.56 -14.71 -22.79
C LEU A 14 -2.95 -13.30 -22.80
N GLU A 15 -3.72 -12.29 -22.40
CA GLU A 15 -3.24 -10.91 -22.25
C GLU A 15 -2.08 -10.83 -21.26
N THR A 16 -2.21 -11.48 -20.10
CA THR A 16 -1.16 -11.48 -19.06
C THR A 16 0.13 -12.11 -19.58
N LEU A 17 0.04 -13.26 -20.28
CA LEU A 17 1.20 -13.92 -20.87
C LEU A 17 1.81 -13.14 -22.02
N ALA A 18 0.98 -12.48 -22.85
CA ALA A 18 1.45 -11.62 -23.93
C ALA A 18 2.22 -10.40 -23.39
N VAL A 19 1.72 -9.78 -22.32
CA VAL A 19 2.41 -8.68 -21.62
C VAL A 19 3.73 -9.15 -21.00
N LEU A 20 3.74 -10.33 -20.37
CA LEU A 20 4.97 -10.96 -19.85
C LEU A 20 5.99 -11.24 -20.96
N ALA A 21 5.54 -11.80 -22.08
CA ALA A 21 6.40 -12.07 -23.23
C ALA A 21 6.95 -10.78 -23.85
N ALA A 22 6.11 -9.75 -24.01
CA ALA A 22 6.52 -8.44 -24.49
C ALA A 22 7.57 -7.81 -23.56
N ALA A 23 7.37 -7.88 -22.25
CA ALA A 23 8.34 -7.40 -21.27
C ALA A 23 9.67 -8.16 -21.38
N CYS A 24 9.66 -9.49 -21.53
CA CYS A 24 10.86 -10.28 -21.75
C CYS A 24 11.60 -9.89 -23.05
N ILE A 25 10.88 -9.62 -24.14
CA ILE A 25 11.47 -9.17 -25.41
C ILE A 25 12.15 -7.82 -25.22
N VAL A 26 11.46 -6.84 -24.61
CA VAL A 26 12.02 -5.50 -24.36
C VAL A 26 13.27 -5.61 -23.49
N CYS A 27 13.23 -6.39 -22.41
CA CYS A 27 14.40 -6.65 -21.57
C CYS A 27 15.53 -7.31 -22.36
N GLY A 28 15.24 -8.32 -23.18
CA GLY A 28 16.23 -8.99 -24.02
C GLY A 28 16.94 -8.03 -24.98
N LEU A 29 16.22 -7.06 -25.54
CA LEU A 29 16.78 -6.02 -26.41
C LEU A 29 17.63 -5.01 -25.64
N VAL A 30 17.20 -4.59 -24.45
CA VAL A 30 17.93 -3.62 -23.62
C VAL A 30 19.23 -4.22 -23.05
N PHE A 31 19.18 -5.47 -22.58
CA PHE A 31 20.33 -6.15 -21.98
C PHE A 31 21.19 -6.92 -23.00
N ASN A 32 20.74 -7.02 -24.26
CA ASN A 32 21.38 -7.78 -25.35
C ASN A 32 21.63 -9.26 -24.99
N VAL A 33 20.72 -9.85 -24.22
CA VAL A 33 20.79 -11.25 -23.79
C VAL A 33 19.79 -12.07 -24.60
N PRO A 34 20.24 -12.90 -25.57
CA PRO A 34 19.34 -13.63 -26.48
C PRO A 34 18.49 -14.68 -25.76
N ALA A 35 18.90 -15.12 -24.56
CA ALA A 35 18.15 -16.08 -23.75
C ALA A 35 16.71 -15.63 -23.44
N PHE A 36 16.48 -14.33 -23.26
CA PHE A 36 15.13 -13.80 -22.98
C PHE A 36 14.18 -13.94 -24.18
N GLY A 37 14.70 -13.94 -25.40
CA GLY A 37 13.91 -14.17 -26.62
C GLY A 37 13.32 -15.58 -26.65
N TYR A 38 14.11 -16.60 -26.28
CA TYR A 38 13.62 -17.98 -26.21
C TYR A 38 12.56 -18.17 -25.12
N VAL A 39 12.72 -17.49 -23.97
CA VAL A 39 11.72 -17.53 -22.89
C VAL A 39 10.40 -16.87 -23.31
N ALA A 40 10.47 -15.71 -23.99
CA ALA A 40 9.29 -15.03 -24.52
C ALA A 40 8.54 -15.89 -25.55
N LEU A 41 9.29 -16.55 -26.45
CA LEU A 41 8.72 -17.48 -27.42
C LEU A 41 8.03 -18.66 -26.71
N GLY A 42 8.66 -19.23 -25.69
CA GLY A 42 8.07 -20.29 -24.87
C GLY A 42 6.76 -19.87 -24.19
N LEU A 43 6.71 -18.67 -23.62
CA LEU A 43 5.51 -18.12 -22.98
C LEU A 43 4.35 -17.96 -23.98
N LEU A 44 4.63 -17.47 -25.19
CA LEU A 44 3.63 -17.33 -26.25
C LEU A 44 3.10 -18.68 -26.73
N LEU A 45 3.99 -19.65 -26.93
CA LEU A 45 3.60 -21.01 -27.33
C LEU A 45 2.74 -21.68 -26.24
N ILE A 46 3.10 -21.52 -24.97
CA ILE A 46 2.30 -22.04 -23.85
C ILE A 46 0.92 -21.39 -23.81
N GLY A 47 0.85 -20.08 -24.04
CA GLY A 47 -0.41 -19.35 -24.13
C GLY A 47 -1.32 -19.89 -25.23
N LEU A 48 -0.76 -20.20 -26.40
CA LEU A 48 -1.52 -20.64 -27.57
C LEU A 48 -1.98 -22.10 -27.49
N PHE A 49 -1.09 -23.01 -27.04
CA PHE A 49 -1.35 -24.44 -27.09
C PHE A 49 -1.93 -25.01 -25.79
N PHE A 50 -1.65 -24.42 -24.62
CA PHE A 50 -1.98 -25.01 -23.32
C PHE A 50 -2.81 -24.10 -22.41
N LYS A 51 -4.13 -24.06 -22.62
CA LYS A 51 -5.08 -23.24 -21.82
C LYS A 51 -4.94 -23.42 -20.30
N ARG A 52 -4.84 -24.66 -19.80
CA ARG A 52 -4.72 -24.93 -18.34
C ARG A 52 -3.42 -24.40 -17.76
N LEU A 53 -2.32 -24.53 -18.49
CA LEU A 53 -1.02 -24.09 -18.02
C LEU A 53 -0.93 -22.55 -18.05
N ALA A 54 -1.49 -21.94 -19.11
CA ALA A 54 -1.60 -20.50 -19.24
C ALA A 54 -2.33 -19.84 -18.07
N VAL A 55 -3.48 -20.38 -17.67
CA VAL A 55 -4.25 -19.88 -16.53
C VAL A 55 -3.48 -20.00 -15.21
N ARG A 56 -2.74 -21.10 -15.01
CA ARG A 56 -1.92 -21.29 -13.80
C ARG A 56 -0.76 -20.31 -13.72
N LEU A 57 -0.05 -20.11 -14.84
CA LEU A 57 1.06 -19.15 -14.94
C LEU A 57 0.57 -17.71 -14.72
N ALA A 58 -0.50 -17.31 -15.41
CA ALA A 58 -1.10 -15.99 -15.25
C ALA A 58 -1.59 -15.79 -13.81
N GLY A 59 -2.24 -16.80 -13.22
CA GLY A 59 -2.68 -16.76 -11.82
C GLY A 59 -1.51 -16.61 -10.83
N ALA A 60 -0.41 -17.35 -11.03
CA ALA A 60 0.78 -17.24 -10.20
C ALA A 60 1.42 -15.84 -10.31
N TRP A 61 1.53 -15.30 -11.53
CA TRP A 61 2.04 -13.95 -11.76
C TRP A 61 1.16 -12.87 -11.12
N LEU A 62 -0.16 -12.95 -11.31
CA LEU A 62 -1.10 -12.00 -10.71
C LEU A 62 -1.10 -12.11 -9.18
N GLY A 63 -0.97 -13.31 -8.63
CA GLY A 63 -0.80 -13.52 -7.19
C GLY A 63 0.47 -12.86 -6.67
N PHE A 64 1.59 -13.01 -7.38
CA PHE A 64 2.84 -12.32 -7.06
C PHE A 64 2.68 -10.80 -7.12
N ALA A 65 2.04 -10.27 -8.16
CA ALA A 65 1.76 -8.83 -8.29
C ALA A 65 0.87 -8.30 -7.17
N ALA A 66 -0.09 -9.08 -6.68
CA ALA A 66 -0.94 -8.70 -5.55
C ALA A 66 -0.14 -8.58 -4.25
N VAL A 67 0.77 -9.51 -3.99
CA VAL A 67 1.68 -9.43 -2.83
C VAL A 67 2.59 -8.21 -2.94
N LEU A 68 3.17 -7.99 -4.13
CA LEU A 68 4.03 -6.83 -4.39
C LEU A 68 3.27 -5.52 -4.20
N GLY A 69 2.02 -5.44 -4.67
CA GLY A 69 1.13 -4.31 -4.45
C GLY A 69 0.84 -4.07 -2.97
N ALA A 70 0.58 -5.13 -2.19
CA ALA A 70 0.35 -5.02 -0.76
C ALA A 70 1.58 -4.52 0.02
N VAL A 71 2.79 -4.92 -0.41
CA VAL A 71 4.05 -4.38 0.14
C VAL A 71 4.23 -2.92 -0.26
N ASN A 72 4.04 -2.61 -1.54
CA ASN A 72 4.19 -1.25 -2.07
C ASN A 72 3.28 -0.25 -1.36
N SER A 73 2.01 -0.60 -1.12
CA SER A 73 1.07 0.27 -0.38
C SER A 73 1.56 0.58 1.04
N LYS A 74 2.15 -0.41 1.74
CA LYS A 74 2.72 -0.20 3.08
C LYS A 74 3.96 0.68 3.02
N VAL A 75 4.84 0.44 2.06
CA VAL A 75 6.06 1.24 1.85
C VAL A 75 5.70 2.68 1.55
N LEU A 76 4.77 2.92 0.62
CA LEU A 76 4.30 4.25 0.24
C LEU A 76 3.69 4.98 1.44
N LEU A 77 2.80 4.31 2.19
CA LEU A 77 2.18 4.92 3.37
C LEU A 77 3.22 5.26 4.44
N THR A 78 4.18 4.36 4.68
CA THR A 78 5.27 4.58 5.64
C THR A 78 6.14 5.76 5.21
N LEU A 79 6.47 5.84 3.92
CA LEU A 79 7.24 6.94 3.36
C LEU A 79 6.50 8.27 3.53
N VAL A 80 5.22 8.33 3.16
CA VAL A 80 4.39 9.53 3.31
C VAL A 80 4.29 9.92 4.79
N TYR A 81 4.10 8.95 5.69
CA TYR A 81 4.06 9.20 7.12
C TYR A 81 5.35 9.86 7.60
N TYR A 82 6.52 9.31 7.27
CA TYR A 82 7.79 9.84 7.75
C TYR A 82 8.27 11.11 7.04
N VAL A 83 7.92 11.30 5.77
CA VAL A 83 8.35 12.47 4.99
C VAL A 83 7.43 13.67 5.18
N VAL A 84 6.13 13.44 5.45
CA VAL A 84 5.14 14.51 5.55
C VAL A 84 4.58 14.63 6.98
N LEU A 85 3.92 13.58 7.48
CA LEU A 85 3.20 13.67 8.75
C LEU A 85 4.13 13.81 9.96
N ALA A 86 5.22 13.05 10.00
CA ALA A 86 6.18 13.06 11.10
C ALA A 86 6.88 14.43 11.26
N PRO A 87 7.40 15.10 10.22
CA PRO A 87 7.98 16.43 10.35
C PRO A 87 6.91 17.48 10.69
N VAL A 88 5.71 17.39 10.12
CA VAL A 88 4.60 18.29 10.50
C VAL A 88 4.29 18.17 11.98
N ALA A 89 4.16 16.95 12.50
CA ALA A 89 3.93 16.70 13.92
C ALA A 89 5.12 17.15 14.79
N PHE A 90 6.35 17.04 14.29
CA PHE A 90 7.54 17.52 14.99
C PHE A 90 7.54 19.06 15.09
N VAL A 91 7.28 19.76 13.99
CA VAL A 91 7.17 21.23 13.97
C VAL A 91 6.02 21.70 14.87
N TYR A 92 4.87 21.03 14.81
CA TYR A 92 3.73 21.32 15.69
C TYR A 92 4.11 21.20 17.17
N ARG A 93 4.76 20.09 17.56
CA ARG A 93 5.24 19.88 18.94
C ARG A 93 6.25 20.93 19.41
N ARG A 94 7.01 21.54 18.50
CA ARG A 94 7.98 22.60 18.85
C ARG A 94 7.35 23.99 18.93
N THR A 95 6.31 24.26 18.13
CA THR A 95 5.67 25.57 18.06
C THR A 95 4.53 25.75 19.06
N HIS A 96 3.71 24.71 19.30
CA HIS A 96 2.50 24.80 20.11
C HIS A 96 2.69 24.32 21.56
N GLY A 97 3.90 23.98 21.97
CA GLY A 97 4.20 23.54 23.34
C GLY A 97 3.52 22.23 23.74
N ASP A 98 3.23 22.08 25.04
CA ASP A 98 2.53 20.91 25.61
C ASP A 98 1.07 21.24 25.91
N SER A 99 0.25 21.46 24.86
CA SER A 99 -1.15 21.85 25.03
C SER A 99 -2.03 20.80 25.70
N LEU A 100 -1.59 19.54 25.73
CA LEU A 100 -2.31 18.43 26.35
C LEU A 100 -1.69 17.99 27.70
N ASN A 101 -0.76 18.76 28.26
CA ASN A 101 -0.06 18.42 29.51
C ASN A 101 0.50 16.97 29.51
N LEU A 102 1.02 16.48 28.38
CA LEU A 102 1.57 15.12 28.28
C LEU A 102 2.82 14.92 29.17
N LYS A 103 3.57 15.98 29.47
CA LYS A 103 4.77 15.93 30.30
C LYS A 103 4.42 16.03 31.78
N ARG A 104 3.99 14.91 32.37
CA ARG A 104 3.74 14.75 33.82
C ARG A 104 4.92 15.19 34.72
N GLY A 105 6.15 15.04 34.23
CA GLY A 105 7.38 15.21 35.01
C GLY A 105 7.93 16.64 35.13
N ALA A 106 7.43 17.61 34.36
CA ALA A 106 7.97 18.98 34.40
C ALA A 106 7.58 19.73 35.70
N ASP A 107 6.54 19.26 36.40
CA ASP A 107 5.89 20.02 37.47
C ASP A 107 5.66 19.20 38.75
N ASN A 108 6.30 18.02 38.86
CA ASN A 108 6.24 17.11 40.01
C ASN A 108 4.80 16.77 40.50
N ARG A 109 3.79 16.89 39.63
CA ARG A 109 2.39 16.66 39.96
C ARG A 109 2.07 15.16 39.90
N GLN A 110 1.47 14.64 40.98
CA GLN A 110 1.02 13.23 41.05
C GLN A 110 -0.24 12.95 40.21
N SER A 111 -0.89 13.98 39.68
CA SER A 111 -2.14 13.86 38.93
C SER A 111 -2.26 14.88 37.81
N TYR A 112 -3.00 14.52 36.75
CA TYR A 112 -3.40 15.44 35.67
C TYR A 112 -4.59 16.34 36.08
N TRP A 113 -5.21 16.08 37.23
CA TRP A 113 -6.29 16.92 37.74
C TRP A 113 -5.76 18.32 38.06
N THR A 114 -6.42 19.33 37.50
CA THR A 114 -6.23 20.74 37.89
C THR A 114 -7.34 21.10 38.85
N VAL A 115 -6.99 21.61 40.03
CA VAL A 115 -7.99 22.10 40.99
C VAL A 115 -8.58 23.39 40.43
N ARG A 116 -9.89 23.40 40.19
CA ARG A 116 -10.63 24.57 39.73
C ARG A 116 -11.40 25.18 40.91
N ASP A 117 -10.73 26.07 41.64
CA ASP A 117 -11.37 26.87 42.68
C ASP A 117 -12.01 28.13 42.07
N HIS A 118 -13.16 27.96 41.42
CA HIS A 118 -13.99 29.07 40.93
C HIS A 118 -15.42 28.94 41.43
N ARG A 119 -16.10 30.08 41.59
CA ARG A 119 -17.50 30.10 42.03
C ARG A 119 -18.39 29.75 40.84
N PHE A 120 -19.14 28.65 40.95
CA PHE A 120 -20.06 28.21 39.90
C PHE A 120 -21.14 29.25 39.63
N GLU A 121 -21.24 29.68 38.38
CA GLU A 121 -22.31 30.54 37.89
C GLU A 121 -23.32 29.73 37.06
N PRO A 122 -24.58 30.20 36.92
CA PRO A 122 -25.57 29.53 36.08
C PRO A 122 -25.10 29.28 34.64
N ARG A 123 -24.24 30.14 34.11
CA ARG A 123 -23.63 30.01 32.78
C ARG A 123 -22.74 28.77 32.63
N ASP A 124 -22.13 28.31 33.71
CA ASP A 124 -21.27 27.12 33.71
C ASP A 124 -22.09 25.82 33.56
N LEU A 125 -23.37 25.85 33.97
CA LEU A 125 -24.30 24.73 33.79
C LEU A 125 -24.86 24.69 32.36
N GLU A 126 -24.97 25.83 31.69
CA GLU A 126 -25.42 25.92 30.30
C GLU A 126 -24.35 25.48 29.29
N ARG A 127 -23.07 25.59 29.65
CA ARG A 127 -21.92 25.16 28.83
C ARG A 127 -20.91 24.39 29.67
N PRO A 128 -21.15 23.08 29.89
CA PRO A 128 -20.34 22.27 30.81
C PRO A 128 -18.97 21.82 30.25
N TRP A 129 -18.63 22.20 29.02
CA TRP A 129 -17.38 21.85 28.32
C TRP A 129 -16.56 23.10 27.98
#